data_AF-A0A392V1A1-F1
#
_entry.id   AF-A0A392V1A1-F1
#
_cell.length_a   1.000
_cell.length_b   1.000
_cell.length_c   1.000
_cell.angle_alpha   90.00
_cell.angle_beta   90.00
_cell.angle_gamma   90.00
#
_symmetry.space_group_name_H-M   'P 1'
#
loop_
_entity.id
_entity.type
_entity.pdbx_description
1 polymer ?
#
loop_
_entity_poly.entity_id
_entity_poly.type
_entity_poly.pdbx_seq_one_letter_code
_entity_poly.pdbx_strand_id
1 'polypeptide(L)' 'MFIPEWKWYSIAMDFVGGLPKTKKGSEVIWVVVDRLTKYAHFIAIKK' A
#
# COMPACT_ATOMS: atom_id res chain seq x y z
N MET A 1 -1.29 18.98 -13.45
CA MET A 1 -1.44 18.21 -12.20
C MET A 1 -2.90 17.74 -12.14
N PHE A 2 -3.15 16.44 -12.28
CA PHE A 2 -4.52 15.90 -12.23
C PHE A 2 -4.90 15.62 -10.77
N ILE A 3 -6.01 16.20 -10.32
CA ILE A 3 -6.60 15.92 -9.01
C ILE A 3 -7.84 15.05 -9.26
N PRO A 4 -7.90 13.81 -8.76
CA PRO A 4 -9.09 12.96 -8.90
C PRO A 4 -10.29 13.57 -8.16
N GLU A 5 -11.47 13.47 -8.75
CA GLU A 5 -12.71 14.04 -8.19
C GLU A 5 -13.36 13.16 -7.12
N TRP A 6 -12.99 11.87 -7.06
CA TRP A 6 -13.59 10.91 -6.16
C TRP A 6 -12.56 9.98 -5.52
N LYS A 7 -12.90 9.47 -4.33
CA LYS A 7 -12.08 8.46 -3.64
C LYS A 7 -11.92 7.23 -4.53
N TRP A 8 -10.72 6.65 -4.51
CA TRP A 8 -10.32 5.44 -5.24
C TRP A 8 -10.19 5.59 -6.76
N TYR A 9 -10.37 6.78 -7.33
CA TYR A 9 -10.18 7.01 -8.77
C TYR A 9 -8.71 7.08 -9.19
N SER A 10 -7.82 7.46 -8.26
CA SER A 10 -6.38 7.48 -8.50
C SER A 10 -5.67 6.88 -7.31
N ILE A 11 -5.04 5.73 -7.53
CA ILE A 11 -4.36 4.96 -6.50
C ILE A 11 -2.87 4.91 -6.83
N ALA A 12 -2.02 5.08 -5.81
CA ALA A 12 -0.62 4.68 -5.87
C ALA A 12 -0.46 3.31 -5.19
N MET A 13 0.36 2.44 -5.76
CA MET A 13 0.67 1.14 -5.19
C MET A 13 2.18 0.96 -5.14
N ASP A 14 2.67 0.34 -4.07
CA ASP A 14 4.08 -0.02 -3.94
C ASP A 14 4.27 -1.21 -3.00
N PHE A 15 5.43 -1.86 -3.05
CA PHE A 15 5.82 -2.94 -2.16
C PHE A 15 7.06 -2.55 -1.36
N VAL A 16 6.96 -2.64 -0.04
CA VAL A 16 8.10 -2.47 0.87
C VAL A 16 8.57 -3.86 1.31
N GLY A 17 9.69 -4.30 0.74
CA GLY A 17 10.35 -5.57 1.09
C GLY A 17 11.58 -5.39 1.99
N GLY A 18 12.27 -6.49 2.29
CA GLY A 18 13.48 -6.48 3.11
C GLY A 18 13.22 -6.28 4.62
N LEU A 19 11.98 -6.48 5.06
CA LEU A 19 11.59 -6.35 6.45
C LEU A 19 11.93 -7.63 7.24
N PRO A 20 12.15 -7.53 8.57
CA PRO A 20 12.26 -8.70 9.42
C PRO A 20 11.02 -9.59 9.29
N LYS A 21 11.25 -10.89 9.12
CA LYS A 21 10.18 -11.87 8.94
C LYS A 21 9.37 -12.01 10.22
N THR A 22 8.05 -11.84 10.12
CA THR A 22 7.13 -12.07 11.24
C THR A 22 7.01 -13.56 11.59
N LYS A 23 6.48 -13.89 12.77
CA LYS A 23 6.20 -15.30 13.17
C LYS A 23 5.30 -16.04 12.16
N LYS A 24 4.44 -15.32 11.45
CA LYS A 24 3.55 -15.88 10.43
C LYS A 24 4.21 -15.96 9.03
N GLY A 25 5.43 -15.46 8.88
CA GLY A 25 6.22 -15.55 7.65
C GLY A 25 6.09 -14.37 6.68
N SER A 26 5.36 -13.31 7.04
CA SER A 26 5.28 -12.09 6.22
C SER A 26 6.57 -11.27 6.35
N GLU A 27 7.08 -10.76 5.23
CA GLU A 27 8.31 -9.96 5.12
C GLU A 27 8.18 -8.80 4.11
N VAL A 28 6.99 -8.62 3.53
CA VAL A 28 6.67 -7.56 2.57
C VAL A 28 5.39 -6.87 3.01
N ILE A 29 5.31 -5.57 2.85
CA ILE A 29 4.08 -4.80 2.99
C ILE A 29 3.67 -4.29 1.60
N TRP A 30 2.46 -4.61 1.17
CA TRP A 30 1.83 -3.98 0.01
C TRP A 30 1.09 -2.73 0.48
N VAL A 31 1.51 -1.60 -0.07
CA VAL A 31 0.98 -0.28 0.25
C VAL A 31 0.06 0.14 -0.88
N VAL A 32 -1.19 0.49 -0.54
CA VAL A 32 -2.19 1.02 -1.47
C VAL A 32 -2.64 2.37 -0.94
N VAL A 33 -2.40 3.44 -1.68
CA VAL A 33 -2.70 4.81 -1.26
C VAL A 33 -3.71 5.45 -2.20
N ASP A 34 -4.84 5.90 -1.67
CA ASP A 34 -5.74 6.79 -2.39
C ASP A 34 -5.12 8.19 -2.50
N ARG A 35 -4.86 8.65 -3.72
CA ARG A 35 -4.12 9.90 -3.93
C ARG A 35 -4.93 11.15 -3.55
N LEU A 36 -6.26 11.07 -3.53
CA LEU A 36 -7.15 12.16 -3.13
C LEU A 36 -7.13 12.37 -1.61
N THR A 37 -7.55 11.34 -0.88
CA THR A 37 -7.77 11.40 0.56
C THR A 37 -6.52 11.12 1.38
N LYS A 38 -5.46 10.60 0.74
CA LYS A 38 -4.22 10.11 1.38
C LYS A 38 -4.43 8.93 2.34
N TYR A 39 -5.60 8.28 2.33
CA TYR A 39 -5.78 7.02 3.05
C TYR A 39 -4.88 5.93 2.46
N ALA A 40 -4.23 5.19 3.33
CA ALA A 40 -3.34 4.09 2.98
C ALA A 40 -3.85 2.78 3.59
N HIS A 41 -3.84 1.73 2.79
CA HIS A 41 -3.98 0.35 3.24
C HIS A 41 -2.61 -0.33 3.23
N PHE A 42 -2.26 -0.94 4.37
CA PHE A 42 -1.06 -1.74 4.53
C PHE A 42 -1.44 -3.21 4.65
N ILE A 43 -1.04 -4.00 3.67
CA ILE A 43 -1.38 -5.42 3.60
C ILE A 43 -0.09 -6.21 3.77
N ALA A 44 0.00 -7.00 4.84
CA ALA A 44 1.15 -7.87 5.07
C ALA A 44 1.12 -9.06 4.11
N ILE A 45 2.20 -9.26 3.36
CA ILE A 45 2.33 -10.32 2.37
C ILE A 45 3.48 -11.25 2.77
N LYS A 46 3.25 -12.55 2.56
CA LYS A 46 4.31 -13.55 2.59
C LYS A 46 4.85 -13.65 1.17
N LYS A 47 6.17 -13.62 1.04
CA LYS A 47 6.80 -14.00 -0.22
C LYS A 47 6.61 -15.50 -0.46
#